data_AF-A0A945CW12-F1
#
_entry.id   AF-A0A945CW12-F1
#
_cell.length_a   1.000
_cell.length_b   1.000
_cell.length_c   1.000
_cell.angle_alpha   90.00
_cell.angle_beta   90.00
_cell.angle_gamma   90.00
#
_symmetry.space_group_name_H-M   'P 1'
#
loop_
_entity.id
_entity.type
_entity.pdbx_description
1 polymer ?
#
loop_
_entity_poly.entity_id
_entity_poly.type
_entity_poly.pdbx_seq_one_letter_code
_entity_poly.pdbx_strand_id
1 'polypeptide(L)'
;VVPFSLLSCAPTSVHVGAIKKAEDGKGFIVRLVETRGKKSEAKVVGPKGFKAIRTQLKPFEIQSWRWVAGKAAVMVDLVEYAVGKGK
;
A
#
# COMPACT_ATOMS: atom_id res chain seq x y z
N VAL A 1 18.44 11.26 19.55
CA VAL A 1 18.18 10.09 18.67
C VAL A 1 17.13 10.49 17.66
N VAL A 2 17.41 10.44 16.36
CA VAL A 2 16.39 10.70 15.33
C VAL A 2 15.53 9.44 15.23
N PRO A 3 14.20 9.51 15.40
CA PRO A 3 13.35 8.33 15.29
C PRO A 3 13.39 7.80 13.86
N PHE A 4 13.72 6.51 13.73
CA PHE A 4 13.59 5.80 12.46
C PHE A 4 12.11 5.47 12.24
N SER A 5 11.58 5.87 11.09
CA SER A 5 10.25 5.45 10.65
C SER A 5 10.39 4.52 9.46
N LEU A 6 9.85 3.30 9.59
CA LEU A 6 9.83 2.32 8.51
C LEU A 6 8.92 2.78 7.36
N LEU A 7 7.81 3.46 7.69
CA LEU A 7 6.86 3.99 6.71
C LEU A 7 6.02 5.13 7.29
N SER A 8 5.44 5.92 6.40
CA SER A 8 4.39 6.88 6.73
C SER A 8 3.21 6.73 5.80
N CYS A 9 2.01 7.00 6.31
CA CYS A 9 0.77 6.98 5.55
C CYS A 9 -0.02 8.26 5.85
N ALA A 10 -0.51 8.89 4.78
CA ALA A 10 -1.39 10.04 4.83
C ALA A 10 -2.52 9.84 3.82
N PRO A 11 -3.70 10.46 4.02
CA PRO A 11 -4.13 11.24 5.19
C PRO A 11 -4.49 10.35 6.39
N THR A 12 -4.87 10.95 7.52
CA THR A 12 -5.32 10.23 8.73
C THR A 12 -6.63 9.45 8.55
N SER A 13 -7.33 9.61 7.43
CA SER A 13 -8.49 8.78 7.07
C SER A 13 -8.09 7.47 6.39
N VAL A 14 -6.81 7.26 6.08
CA VAL A 14 -6.30 6.05 5.44
C VAL A 14 -5.21 5.44 6.32
N HIS A 15 -5.35 4.15 6.60
CA HIS A 15 -4.44 3.42 7.47
C HIS A 15 -3.79 2.27 6.72
N VAL A 16 -2.54 1.99 7.06
CA VAL A 16 -1.91 0.72 6.70
C VAL A 16 -2.39 -0.34 7.69
N GLY A 17 -3.29 -1.21 7.24
CA GLY A 17 -3.84 -2.29 8.05
C GLY A 17 -2.92 -3.52 8.11
N ALA A 18 -2.08 -3.73 7.10
CA ALA A 18 -1.13 -4.84 7.07
C ALA A 18 0.10 -4.53 6.21
N ILE A 19 1.24 -5.08 6.62
CA ILE A 19 2.44 -5.24 5.80
C ILE A 19 2.97 -6.65 6.02
N LYS A 20 3.17 -7.39 4.93
CA LYS A 20 3.80 -8.71 4.97
C LYS A 20 4.76 -8.89 3.80
N LYS A 21 5.67 -9.86 3.91
CA LYS A 21 6.47 -10.30 2.76
C LYS A 21 5.55 -10.88 1.69
N ALA A 22 5.84 -10.61 0.41
CA ALA A 22 5.18 -11.30 -0.70
C ALA A 22 5.55 -12.79 -0.68
N GLU A 23 4.67 -13.66 -1.17
CA GLU A 23 4.85 -15.13 -1.08
C GLU A 23 6.08 -15.64 -1.82
N ASP A 24 6.41 -15.02 -2.95
CA ASP A 24 7.63 -15.31 -3.72
C ASP A 24 8.91 -14.72 -3.10
N GLY A 25 8.80 -14.11 -1.92
CA GLY A 25 9.88 -13.48 -1.18
C GLY A 25 10.33 -12.12 -1.74
N LYS A 26 9.72 -11.61 -2.82
CA LYS A 26 10.17 -10.39 -3.52
C LYS A 26 9.28 -9.20 -3.18
N GLY A 27 9.75 -8.39 -2.22
CA GLY A 27 9.08 -7.17 -1.78
C GLY A 27 7.99 -7.45 -0.73
N PHE A 28 7.04 -6.52 -0.61
CA PHE A 28 6.00 -6.54 0.40
C PHE A 28 4.60 -6.45 -0.20
N ILE A 29 3.62 -7.02 0.48
CA ILE A 29 2.21 -6.69 0.31
C ILE A 29 1.83 -5.68 1.39
N VAL A 30 1.24 -4.56 0.97
CA VAL A 30 0.74 -3.49 1.84
C VAL A 30 -0.76 -3.39 1.67
N ARG A 31 -1.51 -3.39 2.76
CA ARG A 31 -2.96 -3.23 2.74
C ARG A 31 -3.36 -1.87 3.30
N LEU A 32 -4.12 -1.12 2.51
CA LEU A 32 -4.66 0.18 2.88
C LEU A 32 -6.15 0.07 3.15
N VAL A 33 -6.62 0.80 4.15
CA VAL A 33 -8.04 0.85 4.55
C VAL A 33 -8.44 2.31 4.74
N GLU A 34 -9.53 2.73 4.10
CA GLU A 34 -10.19 4.01 4.38
C GLU A 34 -11.14 3.84 5.58
N THR A 35 -11.10 4.74 6.56
CA THR A 35 -11.76 4.55 7.86
C THR A 35 -12.82 5.60 8.20
N ARG A 36 -13.06 6.59 7.33
CA ARG A 36 -13.97 7.73 7.60
C ARG A 36 -15.18 7.80 6.68
N GLY A 37 -15.34 6.83 5.78
CA GLY A 37 -16.47 6.76 4.85
C GLY A 37 -16.41 7.85 3.78
N LYS A 38 -15.21 8.36 3.45
CA LYS A 38 -15.03 9.42 2.46
C LYS A 38 -13.99 9.00 1.42
N LYS A 39 -14.21 9.43 0.17
CA LYS A 39 -13.17 9.31 -0.87
C LYS A 39 -11.91 10.03 -0.40
N SER A 40 -10.78 9.33 -0.41
CA SER A 40 -9.51 9.81 0.15
C SER A 40 -8.36 9.58 -0.84
N GLU A 41 -7.55 10.62 -1.09
CA GLU A 41 -6.29 10.49 -1.82
C GLU A 41 -5.16 10.13 -0.86
N ALA A 42 -4.65 8.90 -0.96
CA ALA A 42 -3.65 8.37 -0.06
C ALA A 42 -2.24 8.42 -0.64
N LYS A 43 -1.26 8.67 0.23
CA LYS A 43 0.16 8.54 -0.03
C LYS A 43 0.82 7.71 1.07
N VAL A 44 1.50 6.63 0.66
CA VAL A 44 2.33 5.81 1.54
C VAL A 44 3.78 5.95 1.12
N VAL A 45 4.63 6.37 2.06
CA VAL A 45 6.09 6.50 1.85
C VAL A 45 6.77 5.40 2.65
N GLY A 46 7.71 4.70 2.03
CA GLY A 46 8.41 3.58 2.64
C GLY A 46 9.89 3.85 2.82
N PRO A 47 10.67 2.79 3.10
CA PRO A 47 12.11 2.88 3.23
C PRO A 47 12.77 3.39 1.94
N LYS A 48 14.03 3.85 2.07
CA LYS A 48 14.85 4.27 0.94
C LYS A 48 14.86 3.18 -0.15
N GLY A 49 14.62 3.61 -1.39
CA GLY A 49 14.57 2.72 -2.57
C GLY A 49 13.17 2.24 -2.95
N PHE A 50 12.16 2.41 -2.10
CA PHE A 50 10.77 2.12 -2.45
C PHE A 50 10.06 3.38 -2.96
N LYS A 51 9.45 3.31 -4.15
CA LYS A 51 8.64 4.42 -4.69
C LYS A 51 7.35 4.56 -3.90
N ALA A 52 6.92 5.77 -3.56
CA ALA A 52 5.69 5.96 -2.80
C ALA A 52 4.45 5.35 -3.50
N ILE A 53 3.56 4.74 -2.72
CA ILE A 53 2.23 4.34 -3.21
C ILE A 53 1.38 5.61 -3.21
N ARG A 54 0.76 5.93 -4.35
CA ARG A 54 -0.20 7.03 -4.49
C ARG A 54 -1.46 6.43 -5.08
N THR A 55 -2.57 6.57 -4.37
CA THR A 55 -3.85 5.97 -4.78
C THR A 55 -5.01 6.79 -4.27
N GLN A 56 -6.20 6.49 -4.76
CA GLN A 56 -7.46 7.00 -4.27
C GLN A 56 -8.28 5.83 -3.73
N LEU A 57 -8.79 5.95 -2.50
CA LEU A 57 -9.70 4.99 -1.90
C LEU A 57 -11.13 5.53 -1.92
N LYS A 58 -12.10 4.65 -2.20
CA LYS A 58 -13.54 4.92 -1.98
C LYS A 58 -13.89 4.81 -0.48
N PRO A 59 -15.06 5.31 -0.03
CA PRO A 59 -15.54 5.10 1.32
C PRO A 59 -15.41 3.64 1.78
N PHE A 60 -14.71 3.41 2.89
CA PHE A 60 -14.45 2.09 3.48
C PHE A 60 -13.76 1.06 2.57
N GLU A 61 -13.13 1.50 1.49
CA GLU A 61 -12.44 0.61 0.57
C GLU A 61 -11.17 0.03 1.20
N ILE A 62 -10.88 -1.22 0.83
CA ILE A 62 -9.64 -1.91 1.15
C ILE A 62 -8.88 -2.17 -0.14
N GLN A 63 -7.64 -1.70 -0.24
CA GLN A 63 -6.77 -1.97 -1.38
C GLN A 63 -5.53 -2.73 -0.94
N SER A 64 -5.11 -3.71 -1.73
CA SER A 64 -3.83 -4.41 -1.53
C SER A 64 -2.85 -4.00 -2.61
N TRP A 65 -1.61 -3.76 -2.20
CA TRP A 65 -0.56 -3.26 -3.08
C TRP A 65 0.68 -4.13 -2.95
N ARG A 66 1.21 -4.55 -4.08
CA ARG A 66 2.53 -5.17 -4.18
C ARG A 66 3.59 -4.09 -4.33
N TRP A 67 4.54 -4.07 -3.41
CA TRP A 67 5.53 -3.01 -3.27
C TRP A 67 6.95 -3.57 -3.31
N VAL A 68 7.70 -3.23 -4.36
CA VAL A 68 9.04 -3.76 -4.64
C VAL A 68 10.01 -2.59 -4.82
N ALA A 69 11.19 -2.68 -4.21
CA ALA A 69 12.24 -1.67 -4.33
C ALA A 69 12.59 -1.39 -5.82
N GLY A 70 12.80 -0.12 -6.15
CA GLY A 70 13.09 0.36 -7.50
C GLY A 70 11.90 0.37 -8.47
N LYS A 71 10.80 -0.32 -8.15
CA LYS A 71 9.62 -0.47 -9.02
C LYS A 71 8.46 0.40 -8.53
N ALA A 72 7.53 0.71 -9.44
CA ALA A 72 6.24 1.25 -9.04
C ALA A 72 5.43 0.16 -8.31
N ALA A 73 4.67 0.54 -7.29
CA ALA A 73 3.75 -0.38 -6.64
C ALA A 73 2.60 -0.72 -7.58
N VAL A 74 2.11 -1.96 -7.50
CA VAL A 74 1.02 -2.47 -8.35
C VAL A 74 -0.12 -2.95 -7.45
N MET A 75 -1.35 -2.59 -7.79
CA MET A 75 -2.52 -3.06 -7.06
C MET A 75 -2.73 -4.56 -7.31
N VAL A 76 -3.00 -5.31 -6.24
CA VAL A 76 -3.21 -6.75 -6.29
C VAL A 76 -4.50 -7.13 -5.55
N ASP A 77 -5.02 -8.32 -5.86
CA ASP A 77 -6.12 -8.91 -5.12
C ASP A 77 -5.67 -9.45 -3.75
N LEU A 78 -6.56 -10.18 -3.06
CA LEU A 78 -6.27 -10.74 -1.74
C LEU A 78 -5.14 -11.79 -1.76
N VAL A 79 -4.93 -12.46 -2.89
CA VAL A 79 -3.98 -13.57 -3.11
C VAL A 79 -2.80 -13.16 -4.01
N GLU A 80 -2.50 -11.86 -4.05
CA GLU A 80 -1.32 -11.25 -4.71
C GLU A 80 -1.31 -11.21 -6.24
N TYR A 81 -2.40 -11.53 -6.94
CA TYR A 81 -2.48 -11.35 -8.39
C TYR A 81 -2.80 -9.91 -8.76
N ALA A 82 -2.21 -9.42 -9.84
CA ALA A 82 -2.42 -8.05 -10.32
C ALA A 82 -3.91 -7.81 -10.66
N VAL A 83 -4.51 -6.78 -10.08
CA VAL A 83 -5.87 -6.38 -10.43
C VAL A 83 -5.88 -5.81 -11.86
N GLY A 84 -6.82 -6.27 -12.71
CA GLY A 84 -6.98 -5.79 -14.08
C GLY A 84 -6.17 -6.53 -15.15
N LYS A 85 -5.36 -7.52 -14.76
CA LYS A 85 -4.95 -8.57 -15.69
C LYS A 85 -5.87 -9.76 -15.47
N GLY A 86 -6.85 -9.93 -16.35
CA GLY A 86 -7.62 -11.17 -16.40
C GLY A 86 -6.68 -12.37 -16.51
N LYS A 87 -7.17 -13.54 -16.08
CA LYS A 87 -6.62 -14.79 -16.58
C LYS A 87 -6.62 -14.78 -18.11
#